data_AF-A0A7G8ACU7-F1
#
_entry.id   AF-A0A7G8ACU7-F1
#
_cell.length_a   1.000
_cell.length_b   1.000
_cell.length_c   1.000
_cell.angle_alpha   90.00
_cell.angle_beta   90.00
_cell.angle_gamma   90.00
#
_symmetry.space_group_name_H-M   'P 1'
#
loop_
_entity.id
_entity.type
_entity.pdbx_description
1 polymer ?
#
loop_
_entity_poly.entity_id
_entity_poly.type
_entity_poly.pdbx_seq_one_letter_code
_entity_poly.pdbx_strand_id
1 'polypeptide(L)'
;MRYPNSFMTTYFNGCAGGQSEPCVVIFRDEEVVIEYTRKGQPSTYRGHLKDGIYSLRYWPEADGFVGEATLCAPEGNLMDGDWCEQEGGSKDVGTWEIELRR
;
A
#
# COMPACT_ATOMS: atom_id res chain seq x y z
N MET A 1 -2.78 16.37 0.62
CA MET A 1 -4.15 16.04 1.08
C MET A 1 -4.10 14.81 1.99
N ARG A 2 -4.90 14.71 3.06
CA ARG A 2 -4.90 13.57 4.00
C ARG A 2 -6.28 12.91 4.04
N TYR A 3 -6.29 11.57 4.03
CA TYR A 3 -7.46 10.69 4.10
C TYR A 3 -7.28 9.74 5.29
N PRO A 4 -7.71 10.11 6.50
CA PRO A 4 -7.42 9.37 7.72
C PRO A 4 -8.33 8.16 7.97
N ASN A 5 -9.44 8.05 7.25
CA ASN A 5 -10.48 7.03 7.48
C ASN A 5 -10.56 6.01 6.32
N SER A 6 -9.49 5.89 5.55
CA SER A 6 -9.42 5.01 4.38
C SER A 6 -9.38 3.54 4.78
N PHE A 7 -9.70 2.65 3.83
CA PHE A 7 -9.60 1.21 4.01
C PHE A 7 -8.76 0.62 2.89
N MET A 8 -7.80 -0.23 3.26
CA MET A 8 -6.98 -1.00 2.34
C MET A 8 -7.44 -2.46 2.39
N THR A 9 -7.77 -3.03 1.25
CA THR A 9 -8.02 -4.46 1.09
C THR A 9 -6.81 -5.09 0.42
N THR A 10 -6.20 -6.06 1.10
CA THR A 10 -5.05 -6.82 0.62
C THR A 10 -5.51 -8.18 0.10
N TYR A 11 -5.27 -8.44 -1.17
CA TYR A 11 -5.48 -9.74 -1.78
C TYR A 11 -4.13 -10.44 -1.97
N PHE A 12 -4.09 -11.73 -1.64
CA PHE A 12 -2.90 -12.57 -1.82
C PHE A 12 -3.12 -13.47 -3.03
N ASN A 13 -2.14 -13.55 -3.92
CA ASN A 13 -2.24 -14.41 -5.10
C ASN A 13 -2.43 -15.87 -4.69
N GLY A 14 -3.46 -16.51 -5.25
CA GLY A 14 -3.80 -17.91 -4.95
C GLY A 14 -4.65 -18.10 -3.70
N CYS A 15 -5.03 -17.02 -3.00
CA CYS A 15 -5.98 -17.07 -1.88
C CYS A 15 -7.37 -16.58 -2.32
N ALA A 16 -8.42 -17.14 -1.71
CA ALA A 16 -9.78 -16.65 -1.90
C ALA A 16 -10.07 -15.50 -0.91
N GLY A 17 -10.46 -14.35 -1.45
CA GLY A 17 -10.86 -13.17 -0.68
C GLY A 17 -9.70 -12.21 -0.33
N GLY A 18 -10.08 -11.04 0.16
CA GLY A 18 -9.17 -9.99 0.62
C GLY A 18 -9.28 -9.77 2.13
N GLN A 19 -8.21 -9.24 2.72
CA GLN A 19 -8.17 -8.81 4.11
C GLN A 19 -8.22 -7.28 4.16
N SER A 20 -9.26 -6.73 4.77
CA SER A 20 -9.44 -5.27 4.84
C SER A 20 -8.98 -4.72 6.19
N GLU A 21 -8.15 -3.68 6.15
CA GLU A 21 -7.61 -3.00 7.32
C GLU A 21 -7.75 -1.47 7.17
N PRO A 22 -7.99 -0.73 8.27
CA PRO A 22 -7.96 0.73 8.23
C PRO A 22 -6.57 1.24 7.84
N CYS A 23 -6.54 2.31 7.05
CA CYS A 23 -5.31 2.99 6.67
C CYS A 23 -5.47 4.50 6.60
N VAL A 24 -4.34 5.20 6.63
CA VAL A 24 -4.23 6.62 6.37
C VAL A 24 -3.48 6.81 5.06
N VAL A 25 -4.04 7.59 4.15
CA VAL A 25 -3.36 7.98 2.91
C VAL A 25 -3.07 9.48 2.92
N ILE A 26 -1.83 9.86 2.64
CA ILE A 26 -1.36 11.25 2.63
C ILE A 26 -0.69 11.51 1.28
N PHE A 27 -1.26 12.43 0.51
CA PHE A 27 -0.65 12.95 -0.72
C PHE A 27 0.11 14.26 -0.44
N ARG A 28 1.31 14.41 -0.98
CA ARG A 28 2.16 15.61 -0.89
C ARG A 28 2.87 15.82 -2.22
N ASP A 29 2.45 16.82 -2.99
CA ASP A 29 2.95 17.03 -4.36
C ASP A 29 2.88 15.73 -5.18
N GLU A 30 4.03 15.13 -5.53
CA GLU A 30 4.14 13.86 -6.24
C GLU A 30 4.37 12.65 -5.31
N GLU A 31 4.44 12.85 -3.99
CA GLU A 31 4.61 11.80 -2.99
C GLU A 31 3.25 11.28 -2.47
N VAL A 32 3.16 9.97 -2.24
CA VAL A 32 2.11 9.34 -1.42
C VAL A 32 2.74 8.63 -0.23
N VAL A 33 2.09 8.74 0.92
CA VAL A 33 2.42 8.00 2.14
C VAL A 33 1.18 7.22 2.56
N ILE A 34 1.35 5.93 2.83
CA ILE A 34 0.28 5.03 3.28
C ILE A 34 0.71 4.46 4.62
N GLU A 35 -0.09 4.71 5.67
CA GLU A 35 0.14 4.21 7.01
C GLU A 35 -0.97 3.23 7.37
N TYR A 36 -0.63 2.01 7.78
CA TYR A 36 -1.59 0.98 8.19
C TYR A 36 -0.96 0.02 9.20
N THR A 37 -1.74 -0.93 9.71
CA THR A 37 -1.25 -1.96 10.62
C THR A 37 -1.07 -3.27 9.87
N ARG A 38 0.18 -3.67 9.61
CA ARG A 38 0.51 -4.97 8.98
C ARG A 38 0.86 -5.98 10.07
N LYS A 39 0.20 -7.14 10.11
CA LYS A 39 0.47 -8.20 11.10
C LYS A 39 0.48 -7.68 12.56
N GLY A 40 -0.38 -6.69 12.86
CA GLY A 40 -0.46 -6.06 14.18
C GLY A 40 0.63 -5.03 14.48
N GLN A 41 1.51 -4.69 13.52
CA GLN A 41 2.58 -3.70 13.66
C GLN A 41 2.34 -2.49 12.75
N PRO A 42 2.63 -1.26 13.22
CA PRO A 42 2.62 -0.08 12.36
C PRO A 42 3.52 -0.29 11.14
N SER A 43 3.00 0.04 9.97
CA SER A 43 3.71 -0.08 8.70
C SER A 43 3.47 1.15 7.86
N THR A 44 4.48 1.55 7.09
CA THR A 44 4.39 2.70 6.21
C THR A 44 4.98 2.36 4.86
N TYR A 45 4.26 2.71 3.80
CA TYR A 45 4.78 2.72 2.45
C TYR A 45 4.86 4.17 1.96
N ARG A 46 5.92 4.50 1.24
CA ARG A 46 6.11 5.80 0.59
C ARG A 46 6.42 5.60 -0.86
N GLY A 47 5.84 6.43 -1.72
CA GLY A 47 6.09 6.36 -3.14
C GLY A 47 5.95 7.67 -3.85
N HIS A 48 6.42 7.69 -5.10
CA HIS A 48 6.37 8.86 -5.98
C HIS A 48 5.55 8.56 -7.23
N LEU A 49 4.80 9.56 -7.68
CA LEU A 49 3.99 9.51 -8.88
C LEU A 49 4.86 9.66 -10.12
N LYS A 50 4.70 8.75 -11.08
CA LYS A 50 5.26 8.88 -12.42
C LYS A 50 4.30 8.26 -13.41
N ASP A 51 3.96 9.01 -14.46
CA ASP A 51 3.09 8.55 -15.56
C ASP A 51 1.74 7.95 -15.07
N GLY A 52 1.17 8.54 -14.01
CA GLY A 52 -0.11 8.09 -13.43
C GLY A 52 0.00 6.92 -12.45
N ILE A 53 1.21 6.45 -12.13
CA ILE A 53 1.45 5.32 -11.22
C ILE A 53 2.36 5.75 -10.08
N TYR A 54 1.97 5.48 -8.83
CA TYR A 54 2.83 5.58 -7.66
C TYR A 54 3.69 4.34 -7.56
N SER A 55 5.01 4.50 -7.47
CA SER A 55 5.94 3.42 -7.11
C SER A 55 6.30 3.54 -5.63
N LEU A 56 5.84 2.60 -4.81
CA LEU A 56 5.97 2.63 -3.36
C LEU A 56 7.02 1.64 -2.84
N ARG A 57 7.65 2.01 -1.73
CA ARG A 57 8.54 1.17 -0.94
C ARG A 57 8.21 1.27 0.54
N TYR A 58 8.43 0.17 1.25
CA TYR A 58 8.32 0.14 2.70
C TYR A 58 9.30 1.13 3.36
N TRP A 59 8.84 1.80 4.42
CA TRP A 59 9.59 2.80 5.15
C TRP A 59 9.31 2.74 6.67
N PRO A 60 10.32 2.88 7.54
CA PRO A 60 11.74 2.87 7.21
C PRO A 60 12.18 1.51 6.65
N GLU A 61 13.26 1.48 5.87
CA GLU A 61 13.85 0.22 5.43
C GLU A 61 14.19 -0.63 6.66
N ALA A 62 13.86 -1.93 6.60
CA ALA A 62 14.06 -2.87 7.69
C ALA A 62 14.92 -4.04 7.22
N ASP A 63 15.91 -4.41 8.02
CA ASP A 63 16.82 -5.51 7.68
C ASP A 63 16.04 -6.81 7.48
N GLY A 64 16.25 -7.45 6.33
CA GLY A 64 15.60 -8.72 5.98
C GLY A 64 14.15 -8.60 5.52
N PHE A 65 13.64 -7.38 5.33
CA PHE A 65 12.32 -7.11 4.77
C PHE A 65 12.39 -6.15 3.58
N VAL A 66 11.81 -6.56 2.45
CA VAL A 66 11.65 -5.71 1.28
C VAL A 66 10.17 -5.68 0.90
N GLY A 67 9.55 -4.52 1.01
CA GLY A 67 8.18 -4.28 0.57
C GLY A 67 8.16 -3.27 -0.56
N GLU A 68 7.58 -3.65 -1.70
CA GLU A 68 7.39 -2.79 -2.87
C GLU A 68 5.93 -2.89 -3.35
N ALA A 69 5.39 -1.79 -3.86
CA ALA A 69 4.06 -1.78 -4.46
C ALA A 69 3.97 -0.76 -5.59
N THR A 70 3.00 -0.95 -6.48
CA THR A 70 2.60 0.05 -7.47
C THR A 70 1.11 0.32 -7.32
N LEU A 71 0.72 1.59 -7.28
CA LEU A 71 -0.70 1.98 -7.22
C LEU A 71 -1.02 2.98 -8.32
N CYS A 72 -2.10 2.79 -9.02
CA CYS A 72 -2.66 3.79 -9.92
C CYS A 72 -2.98 5.07 -9.13
N ALA A 73 -2.78 6.23 -9.77
CA ALA A 73 -3.32 7.48 -9.25
C ALA A 73 -4.84 7.36 -9.09
N PRO A 74 -5.42 7.97 -8.04
CA PRO A 74 -6.81 7.69 -7.69
C PRO A 74 -7.78 8.08 -8.81
N GLU A 75 -8.62 7.13 -9.23
CA GLU A 75 -9.81 7.40 -10.03
C GLU A 75 -11.01 7.58 -9.08
N GLY A 76 -11.41 8.83 -8.87
CA GLY A 76 -12.39 9.16 -7.85
C GLY A 76 -11.85 8.96 -6.43
N ASN A 77 -12.31 7.91 -5.75
CA ASN A 77 -11.89 7.58 -4.38
C ASN A 77 -11.21 6.21 -4.25
N LEU A 78 -10.83 5.58 -5.36
CA LEU A 78 -10.17 4.27 -5.34
C LEU A 78 -8.74 4.40 -5.87
N MET A 79 -7.79 3.76 -5.19
CA MET A 79 -6.47 3.43 -5.73
C MET A 79 -6.32 1.92 -5.76
N ASP A 80 -5.75 1.37 -6.81
CA ASP A 80 -5.51 -0.07 -6.94
C ASP A 80 -4.16 -0.35 -7.59
N GLY A 81 -3.65 -1.55 -7.36
CA GLY A 81 -2.44 -2.04 -8.02
C GLY A 81 -1.79 -3.21 -7.30
N ASP A 82 -0.54 -3.49 -7.63
CA ASP A 82 0.19 -4.68 -7.19
C ASP A 82 1.09 -4.39 -5.98
N TRP A 83 1.30 -5.41 -5.15
CA TRP A 83 2.28 -5.39 -4.07
C TRP A 83 3.11 -6.67 -4.05
N CYS A 84 4.31 -6.54 -3.48
CA CYS A 84 5.27 -7.61 -3.32
C CYS A 84 6.03 -7.41 -2.00
N GLU A 85 6.00 -8.42 -1.13
CA GLU A 85 6.78 -8.43 0.10
C GLU A 85 7.69 -9.64 0.13
N GLN A 86 8.93 -9.43 0.58
CA GLN A 86 9.92 -10.47 0.77
C GLN A 86 10.44 -10.43 2.21
N GLU A 87 10.35 -11.56 2.90
CA GLU A 87 10.72 -11.69 4.32
C GLU A 87 11.23 -13.12 4.58
N GLY A 88 12.42 -13.27 5.15
CA GLY A 88 12.93 -14.59 5.58
C GLY A 88 13.06 -15.64 4.46
N GLY A 89 13.26 -15.22 3.21
CA GLY A 89 13.33 -16.09 2.03
C GLY A 89 11.98 -16.43 1.40
N SER A 90 10.87 -16.04 2.02
CA SER A 90 9.52 -16.12 1.46
C SER A 90 9.20 -14.87 0.65
N LYS A 91 8.40 -15.03 -0.41
CA LYS A 91 7.89 -13.94 -1.24
C LYS A 91 6.38 -14.04 -1.32
N ASP A 92 5.70 -13.01 -0.83
CA ASP A 92 4.26 -12.86 -0.95
C ASP A 92 3.97 -11.76 -1.98
N VAL A 93 2.94 -11.97 -2.80
CA VAL A 93 2.53 -11.05 -3.87
C VAL A 93 1.01 -11.02 -3.97
N GLY A 94 0.49 -9.92 -4.49
CA GLY A 94 -0.92 -9.80 -4.83
C GLY A 94 -1.30 -8.38 -5.17
N THR A 95 -2.55 -8.01 -4.89
CA THR A 95 -3.08 -6.68 -5.19
C THR A 95 -3.57 -5.96 -3.94
N TRP A 96 -3.54 -4.63 -4.01
CA TRP A 96 -4.17 -3.73 -3.07
C TRP A 96 -5.29 -2.98 -3.74
N GLU A 97 -6.37 -2.78 -3.00
CA GLU A 97 -7.41 -1.80 -3.29
C GLU A 97 -7.54 -0.87 -2.08
N ILE A 98 -7.50 0.43 -2.31
CA ILE A 98 -7.55 1.44 -1.25
C ILE A 98 -8.68 2.41 -1.52
N GLU A 99 -9.71 2.35 -0.68
CA GLU A 99 -10.80 3.31 -0.68
C GLU A 99 -10.45 4.53 0.15
N LEU A 100 -10.30 5.67 -0.50
CA LEU A 100 -9.98 6.96 0.09
C LEU A 100 -11.19 7.57 0.79
N ARG A 101 -11.07 7.84 2.10
CA ARG A 101 -12.13 8.45 2.91
C ARG A 101 -11.57 9.51 3.86
N ARG A 102 -12.30 10.63 3.98
CA ARG A 102 -11.91 11.76 4.83
C ARG A 102 -12.36 11.60 6.27
#